data_AF-A0A376KHW8-F1
#
_entry.id   AF-A0A376KHW8-F1
#
_cell.length_a   1.000
_cell.length_b   1.000
_cell.length_c   1.000
_cell.angle_alpha   90.00
_cell.angle_beta   90.00
_cell.angle_gamma   90.00
#
_symmetry.space_group_name_H-M   'P 1'
#
loop_
_entity.id
_entity.type
_entity.pdbx_description
1 polymer ?
#
loop_
_entity_poly.entity_id
_entity_poly.type
_entity_poly.pdbx_seq_one_letter_code
_entity_poly.pdbx_strand_id
1 'polypeptide(L)' 'MVRLDLVADEYFHAEPVKRALIRYPMKVMRMEGDPERNPFGLVLDCYSSTPQRLEAVKGGG' A
#
# COMPACT_ATOMS: atom_id res chain seq x y z
N MET A 1 3.49 -13.13 1.90
CA MET A 1 3.52 -11.91 1.07
C MET A 1 2.42 -10.98 1.55
N VAL A 2 2.78 -9.78 2.01
CA VAL A 2 1.82 -8.77 2.48
C VAL A 2 1.49 -7.84 1.32
N ARG A 3 0.21 -7.57 1.11
CA ARG A 3 -0.29 -6.68 0.06
C ARG A 3 -1.05 -5.53 0.72
N LEU A 4 -0.62 -4.31 0.45
CA LEU A 4 -1.32 -3.10 0.82
C LEU A 4 -2.03 -2.57 -0.42
N ASP A 5 -3.34 -2.72 -0.48
CA ASP A 5 -4.16 -2.18 -1.56
C ASP A 5 -4.73 -0.82 -1.12
N LEU A 6 -4.38 0.25 -1.84
CA LEU A 6 -4.73 1.64 -1.51
C LEU A 6 -5.50 2.27 -2.67
N VAL A 7 -6.58 2.99 -2.35
CA VAL A 7 -7.21 3.95 -3.27
C VAL A 7 -6.65 5.34 -2.96
N ALA A 8 -6.02 5.95 -3.95
CA ALA A 8 -5.48 7.31 -3.86
C ALA A 8 -6.30 8.25 -4.73
N ASP A 9 -6.84 9.31 -4.11
CA ASP A 9 -7.50 10.43 -4.76
C ASP A 9 -6.56 11.64 -4.72
N GLU A 10 -6.11 12.08 -5.90
CA GLU A 10 -5.22 13.24 -6.06
C GLU A 10 -6.04 14.44 -6.50
N TYR A 11 -5.73 15.61 -5.93
CA TYR A 11 -6.44 16.87 -6.16
C TYR A 11 -5.47 17.99 -6.56
N PHE A 12 -5.92 18.90 -7.42
CA PHE A 12 -5.26 20.17 -7.74
C PHE A 12 -6.25 21.32 -7.51
N HIS A 13 -5.91 22.27 -6.63
CA HIS A 13 -6.84 23.35 -6.22
C HIS A 13 -8.24 22.85 -5.82
N ALA A 14 -8.31 21.78 -5.02
CA ALA A 14 -9.53 21.10 -4.60
C ALA A 14 -10.34 20.39 -5.71
N GLU A 15 -9.91 20.47 -6.97
CA GLU A 15 -10.49 19.68 -8.06
C GLU A 15 -9.85 18.28 -8.13
N PRO A 16 -10.64 17.20 -8.22
CA PRO A 16 -10.10 15.85 -8.32
C PRO A 16 -9.47 15.63 -9.70
N VAL A 17 -8.20 15.22 -9.72
CA VAL A 17 -7.45 15.00 -10.98
C VAL A 17 -7.21 13.54 -11.28
N LYS A 18 -7.20 12.66 -10.27
CA LYS A 18 -6.92 11.24 -10.45
C LYS A 18 -7.44 10.41 -9.29
N ARG A 19 -8.05 9.27 -9.61
CA ARG A 19 -8.33 8.17 -8.69
C ARG A 19 -7.55 6.94 -9.15
N ALA A 20 -6.82 6.30 -8.24
CA ALA A 20 -6.01 5.12 -8.55
C ALA A 20 -6.15 4.05 -7.47
N LEU A 21 -6.49 2.82 -7.86
CA LEU A 21 -6.34 1.64 -7.01
C LEU A 21 -4.95 1.04 -7.27
N ILE A 22 -4.09 1.03 -6.25
CA ILE A 22 -2.71 0.54 -6.36
C ILE A 22 -2.46 -0.53 -5.31
N ARG A 23 -1.92 -1.66 -5.75
CA ARG A 23 -1.39 -2.72 -4.89
C ARG A 23 0.09 -2.50 -4.67
N TYR A 24 0.45 -2.26 -3.42
CA TYR A 24 1.83 -2.16 -2.99
C TYR A 24 2.25 -3.47 -2.31
N PRO A 25 3.14 -4.25 -2.93
CA PRO A 25 3.68 -5.45 -2.34
C PRO A 25 4.73 -5.05 -1.29
N MET A 26 4.44 -5.31 -0.01
CA MET A 26 5.29 -4.91 1.12
C MET A 26 6.31 -5.99 1.46
N LYS A 27 7.56 -5.60 1.66
CA LYS A 27 8.55 -6.45 2.32
C LYS A 27 8.40 -6.25 3.83
N VAL A 28 8.19 -7.34 4.54
CA VAL A 28 8.09 -7.34 6.00
C VAL A 28 9.25 -8.15 6.55
N MET A 29 10.02 -7.54 7.45
CA MET A 29 11.21 -8.14 8.04
C MET A 29 11.08 -8.19 9.56
N ARG A 30 11.84 -9.11 10.17
CA ARG A 30 12.00 -9.13 11.62
C ARG A 30 12.86 -7.94 12.06
N MET A 31 12.41 -7.21 13.06
CA MET A 31 13.15 -6.13 13.70
C MET A 31 12.90 -6.18 15.21
N GLU A 32 13.87 -6.74 15.92
CA GLU A 32 13.84 -6.81 17.37
C GLU A 32 14.08 -5.42 17.99
N GLY A 33 13.46 -5.18 19.14
CA GLY A 33 13.53 -3.91 19.85
C GLY A 33 12.68 -3.95 21.11
N ASP A 34 12.30 -2.77 21.60
CA ASP A 34 11.40 -2.65 22.74
C ASP A 34 10.01 -3.25 22.42
N PRO A 35 9.58 -4.31 23.13
CA PRO A 35 8.31 -4.98 22.85
C PRO A 35 7.08 -4.11 23.13
N GLU A 36 7.19 -3.07 23.98
CA GLU A 36 6.08 -2.13 24.18
C GLU A 36 5.88 -1.21 22.97
N ARG A 37 6.96 -0.93 22.22
CA ARG A 37 6.94 -0.08 21.03
C ARG A 37 6.77 -0.86 19.74
N ASN A 38 7.23 -2.10 19.71
CA ASN A 38 7.06 -3.02 18.58
C ASN A 38 6.68 -4.42 19.09
N PRO A 39 5.41 -4.62 19.49
CA PRO A 39 4.95 -5.89 20.09
C PRO A 39 5.01 -7.07 19.12
N PHE A 40 5.16 -6.81 17.82
CA PHE A 40 5.20 -7.83 16.79
C PHE A 40 6.63 -8.19 16.37
N GLY A 41 7.64 -7.38 16.74
CA GLY A 41 9.01 -7.57 16.28
C GLY A 41 9.16 -7.49 14.76
N LEU A 42 8.30 -6.69 14.09
CA LEU A 42 8.26 -6.57 12.63
C LEU A 42 8.50 -5.13 12.16
N VAL A 43 8.94 -4.98 10.91
CA VAL A 43 9.07 -3.68 10.24
C VAL A 43 8.67 -3.81 8.77
N LEU A 44 8.17 -2.71 8.19
CA LEU A 44 8.02 -2.55 6.75
C LEU A 44 9.33 -2.06 6.15
N ASP A 45 9.94 -2.88 5.29
CA ASP A 45 11.22 -2.61 4.64
C ASP A 45 11.03 -2.32 3.14
N CYS A 46 10.41 -1.18 2.85
CA CYS A 46 10.08 -0.77 1.48
C CYS A 46 9.20 -1.80 0.73
N TYR A 47 9.20 -1.71 -0.60
CA TYR A 47 8.42 -2.58 -1.47
C TYR A 47 9.20 -3.85 -1.82
N SER A 48 8.52 -5.00 -1.82
CA SER A 48 9.13 -6.27 -2.27
C SER A 48 9.18 -6.40 -3.79
N SER A 49 8.42 -5.59 -4.52
CA SER A 49 8.45 -5.44 -5.97
C SER A 49 7.77 -4.13 -6.38
N THR A 50 7.74 -3.81 -7.68
CA THR A 50 7.10 -2.60 -8.20
C THR A 50 5.61 -2.56 -7.85
N PRO A 51 5.08 -1.46 -7.28
CA PRO A 51 3.65 -1.27 -7.09
C PRO A 51 2.86 -1.43 -8.39
N GLN A 52 1.71 -2.08 -8.30
CA GLN A 52 0.88 -2.40 -9.46
C GLN A 52 -0.40 -1.59 -9.41
N ARG A 53 -0.69 -0.84 -10.47
CA ARG A 53 -2.03 -0.27 -10.65
C ARG A 53 -2.98 -1.43 -10.91
N LEU A 54 -3.99 -1.57 -10.07
CA LEU A 54 -5.06 -2.52 -10.29
C LEU A 54 -6.07 -1.86 -11.22
N GLU A 55 -6.38 -2.52 -12.34
CA GLU A 55 -7.49 -2.10 -13.17
C GLU A 55 -8.79 -2.32 -12.38
N ALA A 56 -9.69 -1.33 -12.40
CA ALA A 56 -11.04 -1.57 -11.95
C ALA A 56 -11.63 -2.64 -12.87
N VAL A 57 -12.17 -3.72 -12.31
CA VAL A 57 -13.08 -4.58 -13.07
C VAL A 57 -14.19 -3.65 -13.55
N LYS A 58 -14.22 -3.38 -14.86
CA LYS A 58 -15.37 -2.73 -15.48
C LYS A 58 -16.53 -3.68 -15.19
N GLY A 59 -17.43 -3.29 -14.29
CA GLY A 59 -18.65 -4.05 -14.04
C GLY A 59 -19.24 -4.40 -15.40
N GLY A 60 -19.39 -5.70 -15.66
CA GLY A 60 -20.10 -6.18 -16.84
C GLY A 60 -21.47 -5.52 -16.91
N GLY A 61 -21.92 -5.24 -18.13
CA GLY A 61 -23.22 -4.62 -18.40
C GLY A 61 -24.39 -5.39 -17.83
#